data_AF-A0A2D6SZK3-F1
#
_entry.id   AF-A0A2D6SZK3-F1
#
_cell.length_a   1.000
_cell.length_b   1.000
_cell.length_c   1.000
_cell.angle_alpha   90.00
_cell.angle_beta   90.00
_cell.angle_gamma   90.00
#
_symmetry.space_group_name_H-M   'P 1'
#
loop_
_entity.id
_entity.type
_entity.pdbx_description
1 polymer ?
#
loop_
_entity_poly.entity_id
_entity_poly.type
_entity_poly.pdbx_seq_one_letter_code
_entity_poly.pdbx_strand_id
1 'polypeptide(L)'
;MLAAICPFALPAALADEHHSPEMRYLACVALAESAPEAALERAREWSGRGGGTAARHCLALALVSLGRSEEAGRELENVAEAMRREAGPQPDQNETMALANVLAQAGNAWLLAGQAKRARRALNQALALAPEDPDMLVDRAVVSAALGDFGTALADLDLALANESDHVDAHAYRASALRRLERPEDALAAAQRALDILPGHPGARLERGVLRHQAGDAAGALEDWRFLVDQAAGTKEAEAAAKYLKAMPSGKN
;
A
#
# COMPACT_ATOMS: atom_id res chain seq x y z
N MET A 1 26.19 -34.27 -47.04
CA MET A 1 24.90 -33.60 -47.33
C MET A 1 23.99 -33.85 -46.13
N LEU A 2 23.58 -32.78 -45.41
CA LEU A 2 22.39 -32.64 -44.54
C LEU A 2 22.30 -33.58 -43.30
N ALA A 3 21.86 -33.16 -42.11
CA ALA A 3 21.33 -31.88 -41.64
C ALA A 3 21.56 -31.77 -40.12
N ALA A 4 21.86 -30.56 -39.66
CA ALA A 4 21.85 -30.19 -38.26
C ALA A 4 20.42 -30.19 -37.72
N ILE A 5 20.17 -30.94 -36.65
CA ILE A 5 18.91 -30.89 -35.90
C ILE A 5 18.97 -29.67 -35.00
N CYS A 6 18.21 -28.64 -35.36
CA CYS A 6 17.99 -27.45 -34.56
C CYS A 6 17.11 -27.82 -33.34
N PRO A 7 17.41 -27.37 -32.11
CA PRO A 7 16.51 -27.59 -30.99
C PRO A 7 15.30 -26.66 -31.16
N PHE A 8 14.11 -27.25 -31.27
CA PHE A 8 12.87 -26.48 -31.18
C PHE A 8 12.77 -25.88 -29.77
N ALA A 9 13.14 -24.62 -29.63
CA ALA A 9 12.60 -23.80 -28.57
C ALA A 9 11.09 -23.65 -28.86
N LEU A 10 10.25 -24.17 -27.97
CA LEU A 10 8.82 -23.90 -28.04
C LEU A 10 8.62 -22.37 -27.99
N PRO A 11 7.78 -21.78 -28.85
CA PRO A 11 7.38 -20.40 -28.70
C PRO A 11 6.63 -20.27 -27.38
N ALA A 12 7.01 -19.30 -26.54
CA ALA A 12 6.30 -18.97 -25.29
C ALA A 12 4.80 -18.70 -25.50
N ALA A 13 4.38 -18.42 -26.74
CA ALA A 13 3.00 -18.20 -27.15
C ALA A 13 2.06 -19.41 -26.98
N LEU A 14 2.56 -20.66 -26.96
CA LEU A 14 1.70 -21.86 -26.84
C LEU A 14 1.42 -22.29 -25.39
N ALA A 15 2.05 -21.66 -24.39
CA ALA A 15 1.81 -22.00 -22.98
C ALA A 15 0.51 -21.38 -22.41
N ASP A 16 -0.12 -20.44 -23.12
CA ASP A 16 -1.24 -19.65 -22.58
C ASP A 16 -2.63 -20.25 -22.87
N GLU A 17 -2.75 -21.21 -23.78
CA GLU A 17 -4.07 -21.72 -24.24
C GLU A 17 -4.77 -22.70 -23.27
N HIS A 18 -4.06 -23.30 -22.30
CA HIS A 18 -4.60 -24.36 -21.44
C HIS A 18 -4.86 -23.97 -19.97
N HIS A 19 -4.74 -22.69 -19.61
CA HIS A 19 -4.96 -22.23 -18.24
C HIS A 19 -6.40 -21.78 -18.01
N SER A 20 -6.98 -22.15 -16.87
CA SER A 20 -8.27 -21.61 -16.42
C SER A 20 -8.20 -20.09 -16.25
N PRO A 21 -9.33 -19.35 -16.27
CA PRO A 21 -9.34 -17.91 -16.05
C PRO A 21 -8.62 -17.50 -14.75
N GLU A 22 -8.79 -18.28 -13.69
CA GLU A 22 -8.17 -18.06 -12.38
C GLU A 22 -6.65 -18.24 -12.44
N MET A 23 -6.17 -19.29 -13.12
CA MET A 23 -4.74 -19.53 -13.28
C MET A 23 -4.06 -18.45 -14.12
N ARG A 24 -4.76 -17.95 -15.16
CA ARG A 24 -4.27 -16.80 -15.95
C ARG A 24 -4.17 -15.54 -15.11
N TYR A 25 -5.18 -15.28 -14.28
CA TYR A 25 -5.18 -14.15 -13.36
C TYR A 25 -4.01 -14.23 -12.37
N LEU A 26 -3.86 -15.36 -11.66
CA LEU A 26 -2.80 -15.56 -10.67
C LEU A 26 -1.40 -15.43 -11.29
N ALA A 27 -1.18 -16.00 -12.48
CA ALA A 27 0.08 -15.87 -13.20
C ALA A 27 0.38 -14.42 -13.58
N CYS A 28 -0.66 -13.65 -13.94
CA CYS A 28 -0.52 -12.25 -14.30
C CYS A 28 -0.18 -11.38 -13.07
N VAL A 29 -0.87 -11.59 -11.95
CA VAL A 29 -0.61 -10.86 -10.68
C VAL A 29 0.80 -11.13 -10.17
N ALA A 30 1.25 -12.40 -10.17
CA ALA A 30 2.61 -12.74 -9.78
C ALA A 30 3.68 -12.08 -10.68
N LEU A 31 3.37 -11.91 -11.97
CA LEU A 31 4.24 -11.22 -12.91
C LEU A 31 4.27 -9.70 -12.67
N ALA A 32 3.17 -9.11 -12.20
CA ALA A 32 3.08 -7.68 -11.94
C ALA A 32 4.05 -7.20 -10.84
N GLU A 33 4.47 -8.08 -9.93
CA GLU A 33 5.48 -7.77 -8.92
C GLU A 33 6.91 -8.00 -9.42
N SER A 34 7.13 -9.08 -10.18
CA SER A 34 8.48 -9.53 -10.56
C SER A 34 8.99 -8.99 -11.90
N ALA A 35 8.09 -8.74 -12.85
CA ALA A 35 8.39 -8.20 -14.19
C ALA A 35 7.21 -7.35 -14.70
N PRO A 36 7.01 -6.16 -14.14
CA PRO A 36 5.78 -5.40 -14.34
C PRO A 36 5.56 -4.93 -15.79
N GLU A 37 6.61 -4.71 -16.58
CA GLU A 37 6.48 -4.41 -18.01
C GLU A 37 5.89 -5.60 -18.80
N ALA A 38 6.35 -6.82 -18.52
CA ALA A 38 5.86 -8.03 -19.15
C ALA A 38 4.41 -8.33 -18.71
N ALA A 39 4.10 -8.12 -17.43
CA ALA A 39 2.74 -8.22 -16.92
C ALA A 39 1.79 -7.24 -17.62
N LEU A 40 2.23 -5.99 -17.79
CA LEU A 40 1.45 -4.96 -18.47
C LEU A 40 1.14 -5.33 -19.93
N GLU A 41 2.14 -5.80 -20.68
CA GLU A 41 1.96 -6.24 -22.07
C GLU A 41 0.98 -7.41 -22.14
N ARG A 42 1.20 -8.45 -21.33
CA ARG A 42 0.33 -9.63 -21.27
C ARG A 42 -1.10 -9.27 -20.87
N ALA A 43 -1.28 -8.41 -19.88
CA ALA A 43 -2.59 -7.99 -19.41
C ALA A 43 -3.36 -7.19 -20.47
N ARG A 44 -2.67 -6.33 -21.24
CA ARG A 44 -3.26 -5.58 -22.37
C ARG A 44 -3.76 -6.52 -23.46
N GLU A 45 -2.94 -7.49 -23.84
CA GLU A 45 -3.32 -8.50 -24.81
C GLU A 45 -4.52 -9.33 -24.33
N TRP A 46 -4.48 -9.80 -23.09
CA TRP A 46 -5.56 -10.58 -22.49
C TRP A 46 -6.86 -9.78 -22.44
N SER A 47 -6.79 -8.51 -22.04
CA SER A 47 -7.92 -7.57 -22.05
C SER A 47 -8.49 -7.39 -23.47
N GLY A 48 -7.63 -7.20 -24.48
CA GLY A 48 -8.03 -7.08 -25.89
C GLY A 48 -8.69 -8.33 -26.48
N ARG A 49 -8.43 -9.51 -25.90
CA ARG A 49 -9.08 -10.79 -26.25
C ARG A 49 -10.30 -11.12 -25.39
N GLY A 50 -10.83 -10.16 -24.63
CA GLY A 50 -12.04 -10.35 -23.80
C GLY A 50 -11.77 -10.89 -22.39
N GLY A 51 -10.58 -10.66 -21.83
CA GLY A 51 -10.19 -11.12 -20.50
C GLY A 51 -10.93 -10.50 -19.30
N GLY A 52 -11.88 -9.59 -19.55
CA GLY A 52 -12.78 -9.04 -18.54
C GLY A 52 -12.09 -8.23 -17.44
N THR A 53 -12.75 -8.16 -16.29
CA THR A 53 -12.27 -7.45 -15.09
C THR A 53 -10.96 -7.99 -14.55
N ALA A 54 -10.72 -9.31 -14.63
CA ALA A 54 -9.48 -9.94 -14.18
C ALA A 54 -8.24 -9.46 -14.95
N ALA A 55 -8.32 -9.37 -16.28
CA ALA A 55 -7.22 -8.86 -17.10
C ALA A 55 -6.93 -7.38 -16.82
N ARG A 56 -7.99 -6.58 -16.70
CA ARG A 56 -7.91 -5.15 -16.41
C ARG A 56 -7.38 -4.86 -15.02
N HIS A 57 -7.74 -5.69 -14.05
CA HIS A 57 -7.21 -5.60 -12.70
C HIS A 57 -5.71 -5.90 -12.67
N CYS A 58 -5.26 -6.99 -13.30
CA CYS A 58 -3.82 -7.26 -13.43
C CYS A 58 -3.08 -6.13 -14.15
N LEU A 59 -3.66 -5.58 -15.23
CA LEU A 59 -3.12 -4.43 -15.94
C LEU A 59 -2.89 -3.26 -14.96
N ALA A 60 -3.87 -2.97 -14.11
CA ALA A 60 -3.76 -1.89 -13.15
C ALA A 60 -2.69 -2.16 -12.07
N LEU A 61 -2.56 -3.40 -11.58
CA LEU A 61 -1.50 -3.78 -10.64
C LEU A 61 -0.11 -3.60 -11.26
N ALA A 62 0.07 -4.02 -12.52
CA ALA A 62 1.31 -3.78 -13.24
C ALA A 62 1.62 -2.28 -13.38
N LEU A 63 0.61 -1.44 -13.63
CA LEU A 63 0.78 0.02 -13.65
C LEU A 63 1.20 0.58 -12.28
N VAL A 64 0.70 0.04 -11.17
CA VAL A 64 1.15 0.42 -9.82
C VAL A 64 2.64 0.13 -9.66
N SER A 65 3.08 -1.09 -9.99
CA SER A 65 4.48 -1.50 -9.89
C SER A 65 5.43 -0.68 -10.77
N LEU A 66 4.95 -0.17 -11.91
CA LEU A 66 5.70 0.74 -12.79
C LEU A 66 5.73 2.20 -12.30
N GLY A 67 5.10 2.52 -11.16
CA GLY A 67 4.95 3.89 -10.68
C GLY A 67 3.99 4.74 -11.52
N ARG A 68 3.20 4.13 -12.41
CA ARG A 68 2.20 4.81 -13.25
C ARG A 68 0.88 4.92 -12.51
N SER A 69 0.95 5.44 -11.29
CA SER A 69 -0.13 5.39 -10.30
C SER A 69 -1.41 6.10 -10.75
N GLU A 70 -1.28 7.16 -11.57
CA GLU A 70 -2.44 7.88 -12.10
C GLU A 70 -3.24 7.04 -13.11
N GLU A 71 -2.54 6.27 -13.95
CA GLU A 71 -3.17 5.36 -14.89
C GLU A 71 -3.78 4.16 -14.15
N ALA A 72 -3.05 3.64 -13.15
CA ALA A 72 -3.54 2.55 -12.30
C ALA A 72 -4.84 2.94 -11.58
N GLY A 73 -4.89 4.13 -10.96
CA GLY A 73 -6.07 4.60 -10.25
C GLY A 73 -7.30 4.73 -11.16
N ARG A 74 -7.14 5.21 -12.40
CA ARG A 74 -8.24 5.24 -13.38
C ARG A 74 -8.71 3.84 -13.72
N GLU A 75 -7.77 2.92 -13.96
CA GLU A 75 -8.15 1.57 -14.37
C GLU A 75 -8.81 0.79 -13.25
N LEU A 76 -8.37 0.96 -11.99
CA LEU A 76 -9.02 0.35 -10.83
C LEU A 76 -10.45 0.89 -10.63
N GLU A 77 -10.67 2.20 -10.80
CA GLU A 77 -12.03 2.78 -10.79
C GLU A 77 -12.89 2.17 -11.91
N ASN A 78 -12.34 1.96 -13.11
CA ASN A 78 -13.06 1.32 -14.21
C ASN A 78 -13.38 -0.16 -13.94
N VAL A 79 -12.46 -0.88 -13.29
CA VAL A 79 -12.65 -2.29 -12.88
C VAL A 79 -13.76 -2.36 -11.83
N ALA A 80 -13.70 -1.53 -10.78
CA ALA A 80 -14.73 -1.48 -9.74
C ALA A 80 -16.12 -1.20 -10.33
N GLU A 81 -16.20 -0.26 -11.28
CA GLU A 81 -17.45 0.08 -11.95
C GLU A 81 -17.94 -1.03 -12.89
N ALA A 82 -17.06 -1.82 -13.49
CA ALA A 82 -17.44 -3.04 -14.23
C ALA A 82 -17.96 -4.14 -13.31
N MET A 83 -17.26 -4.41 -12.19
CA MET A 83 -17.68 -5.39 -11.18
C MET A 83 -19.07 -5.05 -10.62
N ARG A 84 -19.33 -3.77 -10.32
CA ARG A 84 -20.65 -3.32 -9.85
C ARG A 84 -21.76 -3.62 -10.86
N ARG A 85 -21.50 -3.45 -12.16
CA ARG A 85 -22.48 -3.78 -13.21
C ARG A 85 -22.68 -5.28 -13.36
N GLU A 86 -21.61 -6.06 -13.25
CA GLU A 86 -21.63 -7.53 -13.35
C GLU A 86 -22.41 -8.17 -12.19
N ALA A 87 -22.20 -7.70 -10.97
CA ALA A 87 -22.86 -8.23 -9.77
C ALA A 87 -24.35 -7.81 -9.65
N GLY A 88 -24.76 -6.74 -10.33
CA GLY A 88 -26.15 -6.28 -10.34
C GLY A 88 -26.61 -5.66 -9.00
N PRO A 89 -27.93 -5.60 -8.73
CA PRO A 89 -28.48 -4.84 -7.61
C PRO A 89 -28.21 -5.43 -6.22
N GLN A 90 -27.91 -6.73 -6.14
CA GLN A 90 -27.75 -7.47 -4.89
C GLN A 90 -26.52 -8.37 -5.00
N PRO A 91 -25.31 -7.81 -4.95
CA PRO A 91 -24.07 -8.58 -4.92
C PRO A 91 -24.04 -9.48 -3.69
N ASP A 92 -23.45 -10.67 -3.83
CA ASP A 92 -23.15 -11.49 -2.66
C ASP A 92 -22.01 -10.88 -1.81
N GLN A 93 -21.73 -11.49 -0.66
CA GLN A 93 -20.69 -10.98 0.25
C GLN A 93 -19.29 -11.02 -0.36
N ASN A 94 -18.97 -12.04 -1.15
CA ASN A 94 -17.65 -12.18 -1.77
C ASN A 94 -17.47 -11.14 -2.89
N GLU A 95 -18.50 -10.91 -3.70
CA GLU A 95 -18.51 -9.87 -4.73
C GLU A 95 -18.39 -8.47 -4.11
N THR A 96 -19.10 -8.24 -3.00
CA THR A 96 -19.05 -6.99 -2.24
C THR A 96 -17.65 -6.71 -1.69
N MET A 97 -17.02 -7.72 -1.08
CA MET A 97 -15.66 -7.59 -0.55
C MET A 97 -14.62 -7.44 -1.65
N ALA A 98 -14.75 -8.17 -2.76
CA ALA A 98 -13.86 -8.01 -3.90
C ALA A 98 -13.94 -6.59 -4.48
N LEU A 99 -15.15 -6.02 -4.59
CA LEU A 99 -15.36 -4.64 -5.01
C LEU A 99 -14.73 -3.64 -4.02
N ALA A 100 -14.90 -3.85 -2.72
CA ALA A 100 -14.29 -3.02 -1.69
C ALA A 100 -12.75 -3.01 -1.80
N ASN A 101 -12.14 -4.18 -2.01
CA ASN A 101 -10.69 -4.31 -2.19
C ASN A 101 -10.17 -3.57 -3.43
N VAL A 102 -10.87 -3.66 -4.56
CA VAL A 102 -10.47 -2.91 -5.78
C VAL A 102 -10.60 -1.39 -5.56
N LEU A 103 -11.63 -0.94 -4.84
CA LEU A 103 -11.79 0.48 -4.48
C LEU A 103 -10.71 0.96 -3.51
N ALA A 104 -10.29 0.13 -2.55
CA ALA A 104 -9.19 0.44 -1.65
C ALA A 104 -7.86 0.56 -2.43
N GLN A 105 -7.58 -0.39 -3.33
CA GLN A 105 -6.43 -0.31 -4.23
C GLN A 105 -6.46 0.94 -5.11
N ALA A 106 -7.63 1.34 -5.62
CA ALA A 106 -7.79 2.60 -6.34
C ALA A 106 -7.43 3.79 -5.46
N GLY A 107 -7.87 3.77 -4.20
CA GLY A 107 -7.50 4.72 -3.15
C GLY A 107 -6.00 4.89 -3.02
N ASN A 108 -5.29 3.77 -2.85
CA ASN A 108 -3.83 3.75 -2.68
C ASN A 108 -3.10 4.21 -3.93
N ALA A 109 -3.54 3.79 -5.12
CA ALA A 109 -3.00 4.27 -6.39
C ALA A 109 -3.17 5.80 -6.55
N TRP A 110 -4.34 6.34 -6.17
CA TRP A 110 -4.56 7.80 -6.21
C TRP A 110 -3.71 8.56 -5.21
N LEU A 111 -3.47 8.00 -4.03
CA LEU A 111 -2.58 8.60 -3.05
C LEU A 111 -1.14 8.65 -3.58
N LEU A 112 -0.65 7.55 -4.16
CA LEU A 112 0.66 7.49 -4.82
C LEU A 112 0.77 8.50 -5.98
N ALA A 113 -0.32 8.74 -6.70
CA ALA A 113 -0.41 9.75 -7.75
C ALA A 113 -0.54 11.20 -7.22
N GLY A 114 -0.50 11.42 -5.89
CA GLY A 114 -0.67 12.74 -5.27
C GLY A 114 -2.10 13.28 -5.32
N GLN A 115 -3.09 12.48 -5.73
CA GLN A 115 -4.49 12.88 -5.84
C GLN A 115 -5.29 12.50 -4.60
N ALA A 116 -4.89 13.01 -3.43
CA ALA A 116 -5.49 12.65 -2.14
C ALA A 116 -7.02 12.83 -2.06
N LYS A 117 -7.59 13.81 -2.78
CA LYS A 117 -9.06 13.99 -2.85
C LYS A 117 -9.76 12.84 -3.60
N ARG A 118 -9.13 12.25 -4.62
CA ARG A 118 -9.64 11.05 -5.31
C ARG A 118 -9.46 9.82 -4.44
N ALA A 119 -8.30 9.69 -3.82
CA ALA A 119 -8.00 8.62 -2.88
C ALA A 119 -9.07 8.51 -1.78
N ARG A 120 -9.41 9.65 -1.15
CA ARG A 120 -10.46 9.73 -0.13
C ARG A 120 -11.83 9.29 -0.63
N ARG A 121 -12.18 9.63 -1.88
CA ARG A 121 -13.46 9.21 -2.47
C ARG A 121 -13.51 7.71 -2.68
N ALA A 122 -12.45 7.12 -3.23
CA ALA A 122 -12.37 5.68 -3.46
C ALA A 122 -12.43 4.90 -2.14
N LEU A 123 -11.66 5.30 -1.13
CA LEU A 123 -11.67 4.66 0.19
C LEU A 123 -12.99 4.85 0.95
N ASN A 124 -13.67 5.99 0.79
CA ASN A 124 -15.02 6.15 1.32
C ASN A 124 -16.02 5.19 0.66
N GLN A 125 -15.85 4.90 -0.63
CA GLN A 125 -16.68 3.89 -1.31
C GLN A 125 -16.33 2.47 -0.84
N ALA A 126 -15.05 2.17 -0.62
CA ALA A 126 -14.60 0.88 -0.07
C ALA A 126 -15.18 0.64 1.33
N LEU A 127 -15.02 1.61 2.25
CA LEU A 127 -15.55 1.54 3.61
C LEU A 127 -17.08 1.61 3.69
N ALA A 128 -17.77 2.07 2.64
CA ALA A 128 -19.23 1.94 2.58
C ALA A 128 -19.67 0.48 2.36
N LEU A 129 -18.80 -0.36 1.81
CA LEU A 129 -19.02 -1.79 1.59
C LEU A 129 -18.44 -2.65 2.72
N ALA A 130 -17.32 -2.22 3.31
CA ALA A 130 -16.61 -2.90 4.39
C ALA A 130 -16.24 -1.90 5.51
N PRO A 131 -17.19 -1.46 6.35
CA PRO A 131 -17.01 -0.31 7.25
C PRO A 131 -16.03 -0.53 8.41
N GLU A 132 -15.75 -1.78 8.74
CA GLU A 132 -14.93 -2.17 9.90
C GLU A 132 -13.60 -2.84 9.48
N ASP A 133 -13.28 -2.81 8.18
CA ASP A 133 -12.04 -3.39 7.65
C ASP A 133 -10.82 -2.57 8.14
N PRO A 134 -9.92 -3.16 8.95
CA PRO A 134 -8.81 -2.43 9.55
C PRO A 134 -7.84 -1.83 8.52
N ASP A 135 -7.51 -2.57 7.47
CA ASP A 135 -6.59 -2.13 6.41
C ASP A 135 -7.17 -0.92 5.67
N MET A 136 -8.44 -0.97 5.28
CA MET A 136 -9.10 0.16 4.59
C MET A 136 -9.23 1.40 5.49
N LEU A 137 -9.44 1.22 6.79
CA LEU A 137 -9.45 2.31 7.77
C LEU A 137 -8.06 2.94 7.90
N VAL A 138 -7.00 2.14 7.95
CA VAL A 138 -5.61 2.61 7.93
C VAL A 138 -5.33 3.39 6.64
N ASP A 139 -5.68 2.85 5.48
CA ASP A 139 -5.50 3.52 4.18
C ASP A 139 -6.21 4.88 4.15
N ARG A 140 -7.45 4.97 4.65
CA ARG A 140 -8.16 6.26 4.73
C ARG A 140 -7.52 7.21 5.74
N ALA A 141 -6.97 6.70 6.85
CA ALA A 141 -6.26 7.53 7.81
C ALA A 141 -5.01 8.16 7.19
N VAL A 142 -4.24 7.40 6.39
CA VAL A 142 -3.08 7.92 5.66
C VAL A 142 -3.50 9.03 4.68
N VAL A 143 -4.60 8.83 3.95
CA VAL A 143 -5.14 9.86 3.04
C VAL A 143 -5.62 11.09 3.81
N SER A 144 -6.26 10.92 4.96
CA SER A 144 -6.71 12.02 5.81
C SER A 144 -5.53 12.83 6.36
N ALA A 145 -4.47 12.16 6.81
CA ALA A 145 -3.22 12.79 7.22
C ALA A 145 -2.55 13.56 6.06
N ALA A 146 -2.54 13.01 4.85
CA ALA A 146 -2.03 13.69 3.65
C ALA A 146 -2.84 14.96 3.29
N LEU A 147 -4.12 15.02 3.71
CA LEU A 147 -4.99 16.19 3.58
C LEU A 147 -4.89 17.14 4.80
N GLY A 148 -4.08 16.82 5.80
CA GLY A 148 -3.93 17.58 7.04
C GLY A 148 -5.05 17.36 8.06
N ASP A 149 -5.95 16.42 7.82
CA ASP A 149 -7.06 16.08 8.70
C ASP A 149 -6.65 14.97 9.67
N PHE A 150 -5.79 15.32 10.63
CA PHE A 150 -5.28 14.38 11.63
C PHE A 150 -6.35 13.90 12.62
N GLY A 151 -7.44 14.66 12.79
CA GLY A 151 -8.57 14.27 13.64
C GLY A 151 -9.34 13.10 13.06
N THR A 152 -9.71 13.18 11.77
CA THR A 152 -10.31 12.05 11.05
C THR A 152 -9.37 10.86 10.97
N ALA A 153 -8.07 11.11 10.70
CA ALA A 153 -7.08 10.04 10.67
C ALA A 153 -7.02 9.27 12.01
N LEU A 154 -6.97 9.98 13.14
CA LEU A 154 -6.95 9.35 14.46
C LEU A 154 -8.23 8.54 14.73
N ALA A 155 -9.40 9.05 14.35
CA ALA A 155 -10.66 8.33 14.52
C ALA A 155 -10.70 7.01 13.74
N ASP A 156 -10.23 7.01 12.50
CA ASP A 156 -10.14 5.80 11.66
C ASP A 156 -9.16 4.78 12.26
N LEU A 157 -8.01 5.25 12.77
CA LEU A 157 -7.00 4.39 13.39
C LEU A 157 -7.49 3.80 14.72
N ASP A 158 -8.21 4.58 15.53
CA ASP A 158 -8.84 4.08 16.75
C ASP A 158 -9.90 3.00 16.42
N LEU A 159 -10.67 3.17 15.34
CA LEU A 159 -11.63 2.16 14.88
C LEU A 159 -10.93 0.91 14.32
N ALA A 160 -9.84 1.07 13.56
CA ALA A 160 -9.04 -0.06 13.08
C ALA A 160 -8.52 -0.89 14.25
N LEU A 161 -7.97 -0.23 15.28
CA LEU A 161 -7.45 -0.88 16.49
C LEU A 161 -8.53 -1.47 17.40
N ALA A 162 -9.76 -0.99 17.32
CA ALA A 162 -10.89 -1.63 18.01
C ALA A 162 -11.27 -2.98 17.38
N ASN A 163 -11.06 -3.13 16.08
CA ASN A 163 -11.34 -4.37 15.32
C ASN A 163 -10.12 -5.31 15.28
N GLU A 164 -8.91 -4.76 15.21
CA GLU A 164 -7.65 -5.49 15.23
C GLU A 164 -6.63 -4.80 16.14
N SER A 165 -6.58 -5.22 17.42
CA SER A 165 -5.78 -4.54 18.46
C SER A 165 -4.28 -4.55 18.23
N ASP A 166 -3.79 -5.53 17.46
CA ASP A 166 -2.37 -5.76 17.19
C ASP A 166 -1.94 -5.32 15.79
N HIS A 167 -2.77 -4.54 15.10
CA HIS A 167 -2.45 -3.99 13.80
C HIS A 167 -1.29 -2.99 13.89
N VAL A 168 -0.13 -3.37 13.37
CA VAL A 168 1.14 -2.64 13.58
C VAL A 168 1.13 -1.28 12.91
N ASP A 169 0.73 -1.22 11.64
CA ASP A 169 0.65 0.05 10.89
C ASP A 169 -0.33 1.03 11.53
N ALA A 170 -1.48 0.55 12.04
CA ALA A 170 -2.45 1.39 12.73
C ALA A 170 -1.83 2.08 13.96
N HIS A 171 -1.07 1.35 14.78
CA HIS A 171 -0.32 1.95 15.90
C HIS A 171 0.75 2.96 15.42
N ALA A 172 1.47 2.66 14.34
CA ALA A 172 2.50 3.54 13.79
C ALA A 172 1.90 4.86 13.24
N TYR A 173 0.84 4.78 12.43
CA TYR A 173 0.14 5.96 11.91
C TYR A 173 -0.58 6.73 13.02
N ARG A 174 -1.06 6.04 14.06
CA ARG A 174 -1.63 6.67 15.26
C ARG A 174 -0.61 7.50 16.01
N ALA A 175 0.62 7.01 16.17
CA ALA A 175 1.71 7.79 16.73
C ALA A 175 1.95 9.09 15.92
N SER A 176 1.99 8.97 14.59
CA SER A 176 2.17 10.13 13.71
C SER A 176 1.01 11.14 13.85
N ALA A 177 -0.23 10.68 13.80
CA ALA A 177 -1.41 11.53 13.95
C ALA A 177 -1.45 12.23 15.32
N LEU A 178 -1.19 11.51 16.41
CA LEU A 178 -1.14 12.06 17.77
C LEU A 178 -0.05 13.11 17.94
N ARG A 179 1.15 12.87 17.37
CA ARG A 179 2.23 13.87 17.38
C ARG A 179 1.81 15.15 16.66
N ARG A 180 1.10 15.03 15.53
CA ARG A 180 0.60 16.17 14.75
C ARG A 180 -0.56 16.91 15.44
N LEU A 181 -1.27 16.22 16.32
CA LEU A 181 -2.29 16.79 17.21
C LEU A 181 -1.71 17.27 18.56
N GLU A 182 -0.39 17.39 18.68
CA GLU A 182 0.30 17.86 19.88
C GLU A 182 0.02 17.03 21.15
N ARG A 183 -0.14 15.71 20.97
CA ARG A 183 -0.31 14.72 22.05
C ARG A 183 0.90 13.77 22.15
N PRO A 184 2.10 14.27 22.54
CA PRO A 184 3.36 13.53 22.42
C PRO A 184 3.45 12.29 23.31
N GLU A 185 2.84 12.30 24.50
CA GLU A 185 2.86 11.14 25.41
C GLU A 185 2.07 9.96 24.82
N ASP A 186 0.85 10.21 24.35
CA ASP A 186 0.03 9.20 23.67
C ASP A 186 0.71 8.70 22.38
N ALA A 187 1.35 9.61 21.65
CA ALA A 187 2.09 9.28 20.44
C ALA A 187 3.27 8.34 20.73
N LEU A 188 4.00 8.58 21.81
CA LEU A 188 5.12 7.75 22.23
C LEU A 188 4.65 6.35 22.63
N ALA A 189 3.54 6.27 23.36
CA ALA A 189 2.91 5.00 23.72
C ALA A 189 2.46 4.20 22.48
N ALA A 190 1.84 4.86 21.50
CA ALA A 190 1.43 4.22 20.24
C ALA A 190 2.65 3.72 19.43
N ALA A 191 3.70 4.53 19.30
CA ALA A 191 4.93 4.11 18.62
C ALA A 191 5.60 2.93 19.33
N GLN A 192 5.62 2.93 20.67
CA GLN A 192 6.15 1.82 21.45
C GLN A 192 5.30 0.57 21.26
N ARG A 193 3.96 0.67 21.24
CA ARG A 193 3.08 -0.49 21.01
C ARG A 193 3.33 -1.14 19.66
N ALA A 194 3.50 -0.36 18.59
CA ALA A 194 3.89 -0.89 17.28
C ALA A 194 5.23 -1.64 17.32
N LEU A 195 6.22 -1.11 18.05
CA LEU A 195 7.54 -1.74 18.19
C LEU A 195 7.55 -2.95 19.13
N ASP A 196 6.63 -3.04 20.09
CA ASP A 196 6.45 -4.23 20.91
C ASP A 196 5.93 -5.42 20.08
N ILE A 197 5.10 -5.13 19.05
CA ILE A 197 4.55 -6.13 18.13
C ILE A 197 5.58 -6.46 17.03
N LEU A 198 6.16 -5.43 16.40
CA LEU A 198 7.19 -5.56 15.37
C LEU A 198 8.39 -4.64 15.66
N PRO A 199 9.45 -5.14 16.34
CA PRO A 199 10.59 -4.32 16.77
C PRO A 199 11.36 -3.60 15.67
N GLY A 200 11.24 -4.07 14.43
CA GLY A 200 11.90 -3.51 13.24
C GLY A 200 11.03 -2.55 12.43
N HIS A 201 9.80 -2.24 12.85
CA HIS A 201 8.86 -1.47 12.04
C HIS A 201 9.39 -0.05 11.74
N PRO A 202 9.69 0.30 10.47
CA PRO A 202 10.37 1.55 10.15
C PRO A 202 9.62 2.82 10.56
N GLY A 203 8.31 2.88 10.28
CA GLY A 203 7.46 4.04 10.59
C GLY A 203 7.40 4.34 12.09
N ALA A 204 7.05 3.34 12.91
CA ALA A 204 7.02 3.46 14.37
C ALA A 204 8.37 3.89 14.96
N ARG A 205 9.49 3.36 14.47
CA ARG A 205 10.83 3.71 14.97
C ARG A 205 11.20 5.15 14.61
N LEU A 206 10.85 5.59 13.39
CA LEU A 206 11.04 6.99 12.98
C LEU A 206 10.27 7.93 13.88
N GLU A 207 8.98 7.65 14.11
CA GLU A 207 8.11 8.45 14.97
C GLU A 207 8.61 8.47 16.42
N ARG A 208 9.03 7.32 16.97
CA ARG A 208 9.63 7.27 18.31
C ARG A 208 10.91 8.11 18.41
N GLY A 209 11.79 8.05 17.42
CA GLY A 209 13.00 8.87 17.40
C GLY A 209 12.70 10.37 17.39
N VAL A 210 11.70 10.80 16.61
CA VAL A 210 11.23 12.19 16.60
C VAL A 210 10.68 12.60 17.97
N LEU A 211 9.84 11.77 18.57
CA LEU A 211 9.22 12.03 19.88
C LEU A 211 10.26 12.07 21.02
N ARG A 212 11.21 11.14 21.03
CA ARG A 212 12.34 11.13 21.98
C ARG A 212 13.18 12.39 21.86
N HIS A 213 13.49 12.82 20.64
CA HIS A 213 14.21 14.07 20.42
C HIS A 213 13.45 15.29 20.96
N GLN A 214 12.13 15.36 20.70
CA GLN A 214 11.26 16.42 21.24
C GLN A 214 11.20 16.41 22.77
N ALA A 215 11.29 15.23 23.39
CA ALA A 215 11.34 15.05 24.84
C ALA A 215 12.74 15.29 25.45
N GLY A 216 13.76 15.61 24.65
CA GLY A 216 15.14 15.83 25.11
C GLY A 216 15.99 14.56 25.23
N ASP A 217 15.45 13.38 24.91
CA ASP A 217 16.20 12.12 24.83
C ASP A 217 16.93 12.02 23.47
N ALA A 218 18.01 12.79 23.35
CA ALA A 218 18.84 12.79 22.14
C ALA A 218 19.53 11.44 21.91
N ALA A 219 19.87 10.71 22.98
CA ALA A 219 20.54 9.42 22.89
C ALA A 219 19.61 8.35 22.29
N GLY A 220 18.39 8.23 22.81
CA GLY A 220 17.39 7.30 22.27
C GLY A 220 16.93 7.67 20.87
N ALA A 221 16.85 8.96 20.53
CA ALA A 221 16.57 9.39 19.16
C ALA A 221 17.67 8.96 18.16
N LEU A 222 18.94 9.14 18.54
CA LEU A 222 20.09 8.69 17.75
C LEU A 222 20.09 7.17 17.52
N GLU A 223 19.74 6.40 18.56
CA GLU A 223 19.61 4.94 18.45
C GLU A 223 18.56 4.56 17.40
N ASP A 224 17.38 5.18 17.45
CA ASP A 224 16.28 4.90 16.53
C ASP A 224 16.60 5.27 15.09
N TRP A 225 17.19 6.45 14.86
CA TRP A 225 17.52 6.88 13.50
C TRP A 225 18.69 6.11 12.89
N ARG A 226 19.70 5.73 13.68
CA ARG A 226 20.81 4.90 13.19
C ARG A 226 20.32 3.51 12.79
N PHE A 227 19.45 2.91 13.62
CA PHE A 227 18.85 1.63 13.26
C PHE A 227 18.17 1.68 11.89
N LEU A 228 17.41 2.74 11.59
CA LEU A 228 16.75 2.88 10.29
C LEU A 228 17.74 2.99 9.13
N VAL A 229 18.80 3.77 9.29
CA VAL A 229 19.84 3.91 8.25
C VAL A 229 20.57 2.59 8.01
N ASP A 230 20.84 1.82 9.07
CA ASP A 230 21.63 0.59 8.99
C ASP A 230 20.80 -0.61 8.54
N GLN A 231 19.56 -0.73 9.02
CA GLN A 231 18.72 -1.94 8.86
C GLN A 231 17.56 -1.77 7.88
N ALA A 232 17.20 -0.53 7.53
CA ALA A 232 16.09 -0.21 6.62
C ALA A 232 16.54 0.70 5.46
N ALA A 233 17.78 0.57 5.01
CA ALA A 233 18.34 1.36 3.93
C ALA A 233 17.48 1.30 2.66
N GLY A 234 17.28 2.45 2.00
CA GLY A 234 16.45 2.58 0.80
C GLY A 234 14.96 2.82 1.07
N THR A 235 14.52 2.83 2.33
CA THR A 235 13.16 3.24 2.71
C THR A 235 13.06 4.77 2.87
N LYS A 236 11.84 5.32 2.72
CA LYS A 236 11.58 6.76 2.96
C LYS A 236 11.85 7.14 4.41
N GLU A 237 11.64 6.21 5.34
CA GLU A 237 11.88 6.37 6.77
C GLU A 237 13.38 6.47 7.06
N ALA A 238 14.21 5.63 6.42
CA ALA A 238 15.66 5.74 6.53
C ALA A 238 16.19 7.05 5.92
N GLU A 239 15.64 7.49 4.79
CA GLU A 239 15.98 8.80 4.22
C GLU A 239 15.60 9.96 5.15
N ALA A 240 14.44 9.88 5.82
CA ALA A 240 14.03 10.86 6.82
C ALA A 240 14.95 10.84 8.04
N ALA A 241 15.27 9.65 8.56
CA ALA A 241 16.21 9.45 9.66
C ALA A 241 17.60 10.04 9.36
N ALA A 242 18.12 9.84 8.15
CA ALA A 242 19.39 10.41 7.71
C ALA A 242 19.39 11.95 7.74
N LYS A 243 18.26 12.59 7.42
CA LYS A 243 18.12 14.06 7.53
C LYS A 243 18.17 14.52 8.98
N TYR A 244 17.50 13.81 9.90
CA TYR A 244 17.58 14.10 11.33
C TYR A 244 19.01 13.97 11.87
N LEU A 245 19.71 12.89 11.51
CA LEU A 245 21.10 12.67 11.91
C LEU A 245 22.04 13.78 11.43
N LYS A 246 21.87 14.26 10.19
CA LYS A 246 22.68 15.35 9.63
C LYS A 246 22.40 16.70 10.30
N ALA A 247 21.17 16.93 10.75
CA ALA A 247 20.76 18.18 11.38
C ALA A 247 21.20 18.31 12.85
N MET A 248 21.59 17.20 13.49
CA MET A 248 22.05 17.24 14.88
C MET A 248 23.42 17.92 14.98
N PRO A 249 23.60 18.87 15.92
CA PRO A 249 24.88 19.50 16.14
C PRO A 249 25.90 18.42 16.54
N SER A 250 27.03 18.38 15.83
CA SER A 250 28.17 17.56 16.22
C SER A 250 28.61 18.03 17.60
N GLY A 251 28.32 17.23 18.63
CA GLY A 251 28.74 17.54 19.99
C GLY A 251 30.24 17.77 20.02
N LYS A 252 30.66 19.02 20.26
CA LYS A 252 32.01 19.29 20.76
C LYS A 252 32.00 18.80 22.20
N ASN A 253 32.60 17.64 22.43
CA ASN A 253 33.20 17.33 23.72
C ASN A 253 34.50 18.15 23.86
#